data_AF-A0A2I0AIT4-F1
#
_entry.id   AF-A0A2I0AIT4-F1
#
_cell.length_a   1.000
_cell.length_b   1.000
_cell.length_c   1.000
_cell.angle_alpha   90.00
_cell.angle_beta   90.00
_cell.angle_gamma   90.00
#
_symmetry.space_group_name_H-M   'P 1'
#
loop_
_entity.id
_entity.type
_entity.pdbx_description
1 polymer ?
#
loop_
_entity_poly.entity_id
_entity_poly.type
_entity_poly.pdbx_seq_one_letter_code
_entity_poly.pdbx_strand_id
1 'polypeptide(L)'
;MYLSNNLVQHARIKHVELDLHFVRERVGLGQARVLHVPSSQQFADIMTKALPFVLFQDFRYNLNVCPSIQIREDIDIYYLL
;
A
#
# COMPACT_ATOMS: atom_id res chain seq x y z
N MET A 1 -10.83 28.48 21.36
CA MET A 1 -10.84 27.52 20.24
C MET A 1 -10.25 28.24 19.02
N TYR A 2 -8.92 28.22 18.88
CA TYR A 2 -8.20 28.92 17.81
C TYR A 2 -7.93 27.92 16.69
N LEU A 3 -8.92 27.70 15.82
CA LEU A 3 -8.80 26.85 14.64
C LEU A 3 -9.18 27.65 13.39
N SER A 4 -8.59 28.82 13.21
CA SER A 4 -8.70 29.55 11.96
C SER A 4 -7.43 30.37 11.79
N ASN A 5 -6.54 29.92 10.91
CA ASN A 5 -5.59 30.77 10.20
C ASN A 5 -4.84 30.02 9.07
N ASN A 6 -5.04 28.69 8.92
CA ASN A 6 -4.41 27.94 7.84
C ASN A 6 -5.44 27.02 7.14
N LEU A 7 -6.04 27.53 6.07
CA LEU A 7 -7.08 26.83 5.28
C LEU A 7 -6.62 25.45 4.78
N VAL A 8 -5.33 25.30 4.47
CA VAL A 8 -4.75 24.02 4.03
C VAL A 8 -4.74 23.00 5.18
N GLN A 9 -4.41 23.43 6.40
CA GLN A 9 -4.50 22.56 7.57
C GLN A 9 -5.95 22.22 7.91
N HIS A 10 -6.89 23.18 7.80
CA HIS A 10 -8.31 22.91 8.02
C HIS A 10 -8.86 21.87 7.04
N ALA A 11 -8.52 21.98 5.76
CA ALA A 11 -8.94 21.00 4.76
C ALA A 11 -8.38 19.61 5.08
N ARG A 12 -7.07 19.49 5.35
CA ARG A 12 -6.43 18.19 5.69
C ARG A 12 -7.03 17.55 6.94
N ILE A 13 -7.25 18.34 7.99
CA ILE A 13 -7.87 17.86 9.24
C ILE A 13 -9.30 17.40 8.97
N LYS A 14 -10.07 18.18 8.20
CA LYS A 14 -11.45 17.85 7.85
C LYS A 14 -11.56 16.54 7.06
N HIS A 15 -10.65 16.28 6.12
CA HIS A 15 -10.63 15.01 5.38
C HIS A 15 -10.42 13.82 6.33
N VAL A 16 -9.42 13.90 7.22
CA VAL A 16 -9.15 12.83 8.20
C VAL A 16 -10.33 12.62 9.15
N GLU A 17 -10.97 13.69 9.62
CA GLU A 17 -12.12 13.63 10.52
C GLU A 17 -13.32 12.93 9.85
N LEU A 18 -13.61 13.28 8.60
CA LEU A 18 -14.72 12.71 7.84
C LEU A 18 -14.49 11.22 7.53
N ASP A 19 -13.29 10.87 7.09
CA ASP A 19 -12.92 9.47 6.80
C ASP A 19 -13.00 8.61 8.06
N LEU A 20 -12.50 9.12 9.20
CA LEU A 20 -12.57 8.42 10.47
C LEU A 20 -14.02 8.20 10.93
N HIS A 21 -14.88 9.23 10.79
CA HIS A 21 -16.28 9.13 11.16
C HIS A 21 -16.99 8.07 10.31
N PHE A 22 -16.78 8.09 8.99
CA PHE A 22 -17.35 7.12 8.07
C PHE A 22 -16.95 5.68 8.41
N VAL A 23 -15.66 5.42 8.63
CA VAL A 23 -15.18 4.07 8.98
C VAL A 23 -15.77 3.61 10.33
N ARG A 24 -15.81 4.49 11.34
CA ARG A 24 -16.39 4.17 12.65
C ARG A 24 -17.86 3.81 12.57
N GLU A 25 -18.65 4.53 11.78
CA GLU A 25 -20.06 4.24 11.56
C GLU A 25 -20.24 2.85 10.94
N ARG A 26 -19.50 2.54 9.87
CA ARG A 26 -19.57 1.23 9.19
C ARG A 26 -19.19 0.08 10.11
N VAL A 27 -18.20 0.27 10.98
CA VAL A 27 -17.81 -0.72 11.99
C VAL A 27 -18.87 -0.86 13.07
N GLY A 28 -19.43 0.24 13.57
CA GLY A 28 -20.50 0.22 14.58
C GLY A 28 -21.78 -0.46 14.09
N LEU A 29 -22.11 -0.32 12.80
CA LEU A 29 -23.20 -1.04 12.15
C LEU A 29 -22.88 -2.51 11.84
N GLY A 30 -21.66 -2.99 12.13
CA GLY A 30 -21.20 -4.35 11.82
C GLY A 30 -21.00 -4.63 10.33
N GLN A 31 -21.06 -3.61 9.47
CA GLN A 31 -20.88 -3.72 8.02
C GLN A 31 -19.41 -3.84 7.61
N ALA A 32 -18.49 -3.44 8.50
CA ALA A 32 -17.06 -3.57 8.33
C ALA A 32 -16.41 -4.08 9.62
N ARG A 33 -15.28 -4.78 9.49
CA ARG A 33 -14.46 -5.23 10.63
C ARG A 33 -13.03 -4.75 10.42
N VAL A 34 -12.45 -4.18 11.46
CA VAL A 34 -11.04 -3.77 11.43
C VAL A 34 -10.20 -4.93 11.92
N LEU A 35 -9.28 -5.38 11.06
CA LEU A 35 -8.32 -6.43 11.36
C LEU A 35 -6.93 -5.92 11.02
N HIS A 36 -5.95 -6.27 11.86
CA HIS A 36 -4.55 -5.98 11.55
C HIS A 36 -4.06 -6.94 10.45
N VAL A 37 -3.45 -6.36 9.42
CA VAL A 37 -2.75 -7.10 8.37
C VAL A 37 -1.27 -6.73 8.48
N PRO A 38 -0.35 -7.71 8.64
CA PRO A 38 1.08 -7.43 8.62
C PRO A 38 1.49 -6.74 7.32
N SER A 39 2.48 -5.84 7.37
CA SER A 39 2.94 -5.11 6.19
C SER A 39 3.41 -6.02 5.05
N SER A 40 3.85 -7.25 5.34
CA SER A 40 4.22 -8.27 4.34
C SER A 40 3.03 -8.88 3.59
N GLN A 41 1.79 -8.58 4.00
CA GLN A 41 0.55 -9.10 3.41
C GLN A 41 -0.42 -7.99 2.99
N GLN A 42 -0.09 -6.73 3.27
CA GLN A 42 -0.92 -5.57 2.93
C GLN A 42 -0.65 -5.11 1.49
N PHE A 43 -1.11 -5.89 0.51
CA PHE A 43 -0.84 -5.64 -0.92
C PHE A 43 -1.27 -4.25 -1.43
N ALA A 44 -2.28 -3.63 -0.80
CA ALA A 44 -2.72 -2.28 -1.13
C ALA A 44 -1.62 -1.21 -0.98
N ASP A 45 -0.58 -1.49 -0.17
CA ASP A 45 0.53 -0.56 0.03
C ASP A 45 1.32 -0.32 -1.26
N ILE A 46 1.35 -1.27 -2.21
CA ILE A 46 2.02 -1.08 -3.50
C ILE A 46 1.42 0.09 -4.31
N MET A 47 0.14 0.37 -4.10
CA MET A 47 -0.60 1.41 -4.84
C MET A 47 -0.58 2.77 -4.12
N THR A 48 -0.28 2.79 -2.83
CA THR A 48 -0.48 3.97 -1.97
C THR A 48 0.80 4.51 -1.35
N LYS A 49 1.89 3.72 -1.37
CA LYS A 49 3.15 4.05 -0.70
C LYS A 49 4.36 3.74 -1.59
N ALA A 50 5.46 4.43 -1.32
CA ALA A 50 6.77 3.99 -1.79
C ALA A 50 7.24 2.83 -0.88
N LEU A 51 7.49 1.66 -1.47
CA LEU A 51 7.89 0.45 -0.75
C LEU A 51 9.39 0.15 -0.92
N PRO A 52 10.03 -0.51 0.07
CA PRO A 52 11.34 -1.11 -0.12
C PRO A 52 11.33 -2.07 -1.32
N PHE A 53 12.42 -2.09 -2.08
CA PHE A 53 12.51 -2.84 -3.34
C PHE A 53 12.10 -4.31 -3.21
N VAL A 54 12.55 -4.98 -2.15
CA VAL A 54 12.24 -6.40 -1.89
C VAL A 54 10.73 -6.60 -1.72
N LEU A 55 10.09 -5.83 -0.85
CA LEU A 55 8.65 -5.91 -0.61
C LEU A 55 7.84 -5.55 -1.88
N PHE A 56 8.32 -4.58 -2.66
CA PHE A 56 7.71 -4.22 -3.93
C PHE A 56 7.80 -5.36 -4.96
N GLN A 57 8.93 -6.04 -5.07
CA GLN A 57 9.09 -7.21 -5.94
C GLN A 57 8.17 -8.36 -5.50
N ASP A 58 8.15 -8.66 -4.21
CA ASP A 58 7.29 -9.72 -3.65
C ASP A 58 5.81 -9.44 -3.97
N PHE A 59 5.37 -8.19 -3.79
CA PHE A 59 4.01 -7.80 -4.12
C PHE A 59 3.71 -7.87 -5.61
N ARG A 60 4.63 -7.47 -6.49
CA ARG A 60 4.45 -7.62 -7.94
C ARG A 60 4.36 -9.08 -8.38
N TYR A 61 5.14 -9.95 -7.77
CA TYR A 61 5.06 -11.39 -8.04
C TYR A 61 3.71 -11.96 -7.57
N ASN A 62 3.32 -11.68 -6.33
CA ASN A 62 2.04 -12.16 -5.76
C ASN A 62 0.81 -11.63 -6.52
N LEU A 63 0.91 -10.43 -7.10
CA LEU A 63 -0.15 -9.84 -7.93
C LEU A 63 -0.08 -10.26 -9.40
N ASN A 64 0.84 -11.16 -9.78
CA ASN A 64 1.07 -11.61 -11.16
C ASN A 64 1.35 -10.48 -12.16
N VAL A 65 1.92 -9.36 -11.69
CA VAL A 65 2.22 -8.19 -12.54
C VAL A 65 3.48 -8.40 -13.38
N CYS A 66 4.39 -9.26 -12.93
CA CYS A 66 5.51 -9.74 -13.73
C CYS A 66 5.34 -11.24 -13.96
N PRO A 67 5.12 -11.71 -15.20
CA PRO A 67 5.50 -13.09 -15.52
C PRO A 67 7.00 -13.18 -15.27
N SER A 68 7.44 -14.23 -14.58
CA SER A 68 8.85 -14.54 -14.44
C SER A 68 9.45 -14.56 -15.84
N ILE A 69 10.17 -13.50 -16.22
CA ILE A 69 11.16 -13.66 -17.26
C ILE A 69 12.20 -14.56 -16.58
N GLN A 70 12.12 -15.86 -16.85
CA GLN A 70 13.26 -16.74 -16.71
C GLN A 70 14.27 -16.23 -17.73
N ILE A 71 14.98 -15.14 -17.39
CA ILE A 71 16.16 -14.77 -18.14
C ILE A 71 17.11 -15.92 -17.85
N ARG A 72 17.31 -16.70 -18.89
CA ARG A 72 18.34 -17.70 -19.08
C ARG A 72 19.70 -16.99 -18.97
N GLU A 73 20.07 -16.50 -17.79
CA GLU A 73 21.38 -15.89 -17.51
C GLU A 73 22.46 -16.94 -17.21
N ASP A 74 22.12 -18.23 -17.22
CA ASP A 74 23.08 -19.31 -16.94
C ASP A 74 23.84 -19.82 -18.18
N ILE A 75 23.59 -19.34 -19.40
CA ILE A 75 24.14 -19.99 -20.62
C ILE A 75 25.19 -19.17 -21.38
N ASP A 76 25.27 -17.84 -21.25
CA ASP A 76 26.23 -17.07 -22.06
C ASP A 76 27.56 -16.72 -21.35
N ILE A 77 27.70 -16.98 -20.05
CA ILE A 77 28.96 -16.69 -19.32
C ILE A 77 29.90 -17.92 -19.26
N TYR A 78 29.38 -19.14 -19.42
CA TYR A 78 30.22 -20.36 -19.38
C TYR A 78 30.87 -20.73 -20.72
N TYR A 79 30.48 -20.11 -21.84
CA TYR A 79 31.01 -20.43 -23.18
C TYR A 79 31.94 -19.35 -23.77
N LEU A 80 32.31 -18.33 -22.99
CA LEU A 80 33.23 -17.24 -23.39
C LEU A 80 34.53 -17.23 -22.56
N LEU A 81 35.02 -18.42 -22.19
CA LEU A 81 36.43 -18.68 -21.88
C LEU A 81 37.20 -18.92 -23.18
#